data_AF-A0A1A8A5B2-F1
#
_entry.id   AF-A0A1A8A5B2-F1
#
_cell.length_a   1.000
_cell.length_b   1.000
_cell.length_c   1.000
_cell.angle_alpha   90.00
_cell.angle_beta   90.00
_cell.angle_gamma   90.00
#
_symmetry.space_group_name_H-M   'P 1'
#
loop_
_entity.id
_entity.type
_entity.pdbx_description
1 polymer ?
#
loop_
_entity_poly.entity_id
_entity_poly.type
_entity_poly.pdbx_seq_one_letter_code
_entity_poly.pdbx_strand_id
1 'polypeptide(L)'
;MEANNSYCGVGIAFNARIGGICLLDGTVTDAMEATALTYNFHSIGVYVCSWGPQDNSAEMDGPQRLTEQALQLGTHKINLSSPNPH
;
A
#
# COMPACT_ATOMS: atom_id res chain seq x y z
N MET A 1 -16.81 7.07 1.87
CA MET A 1 -17.89 6.16 1.44
C MET A 1 -18.93 6.14 2.53
N GLU A 2 -20.21 5.96 2.19
CA GLU A 2 -21.33 6.02 3.12
C GLU A 2 -22.30 4.89 2.80
N ALA A 3 -22.74 4.14 3.81
CA ALA A 3 -23.75 3.11 3.66
C ALA A 3 -25.16 3.75 3.63
N ASN A 4 -26.15 3.04 3.08
CA ASN A 4 -27.55 3.48 3.04
C ASN A 4 -27.80 4.82 2.32
N ASN A 5 -26.95 5.20 1.37
CA ASN A 5 -27.08 6.45 0.61
C ASN A 5 -27.86 6.29 -0.72
N SER A 6 -28.48 5.14 -0.98
CA SER A 6 -29.22 4.77 -2.20
C SER A 6 -28.39 4.62 -3.50
N TYR A 7 -27.06 4.70 -3.44
CA TYR A 7 -26.18 4.53 -4.61
C TYR A 7 -25.32 3.25 -4.48
N CYS A 8 -25.33 2.42 -5.53
CA CYS A 8 -24.52 1.19 -5.63
C CYS A 8 -24.64 0.28 -4.37
N GLY A 9 -23.57 -0.46 -4.04
CA GLY A 9 -23.48 -1.30 -2.84
C GLY A 9 -22.67 -0.65 -1.71
N VAL A 10 -22.29 -1.45 -0.71
CA VAL A 10 -21.52 -1.01 0.45
C VAL A 10 -20.21 -1.79 0.55
N GLY A 11 -19.10 -1.10 0.85
CA GLY A 11 -17.81 -1.75 1.08
C GLY A 11 -17.75 -2.48 2.43
N ILE A 12 -16.88 -3.50 2.53
CA ILE A 12 -16.70 -4.31 3.76
C ILE A 12 -16.43 -3.43 4.99
N ALA A 13 -15.55 -2.42 4.84
CA ALA A 13 -15.21 -1.45 5.88
C ALA A 13 -15.74 -0.06 5.52
N PHE A 14 -17.06 0.09 5.37
CA PHE A 14 -17.67 1.35 4.90
C PHE A 14 -17.41 2.57 5.80
N ASN A 15 -17.08 2.36 7.08
CA ASN A 15 -16.69 3.41 8.01
C ASN A 15 -15.19 3.78 7.97
N ALA A 16 -14.37 3.05 7.19
CA ALA A 16 -12.95 3.37 7.06
C ALA A 16 -12.72 4.58 6.15
N ARG A 17 -11.57 5.26 6.36
CA ARG A 17 -11.08 6.31 5.46
C ARG A 17 -10.27 5.68 4.34
N ILE A 18 -10.53 6.09 3.11
CA ILE A 18 -9.86 5.57 1.90
C ILE A 18 -9.28 6.74 1.11
N GLY A 19 -8.08 6.55 0.58
CA GLY A 19 -7.39 7.44 -0.35
C GLY A 19 -6.73 6.63 -1.47
N GLY A 20 -6.05 7.31 -2.40
CA GLY A 20 -5.37 6.66 -3.52
C GLY A 20 -4.01 7.30 -3.81
N ILE A 21 -3.07 6.47 -4.25
CA ILE A 21 -1.75 6.88 -4.76
C ILE A 21 -1.74 6.56 -6.26
N CYS A 22 -1.54 7.57 -7.11
CA CYS A 22 -1.43 7.36 -8.55
C CYS A 22 0.00 6.97 -8.91
N LEU A 23 0.23 5.67 -9.16
CA LEU A 23 1.56 5.12 -9.49
C LEU A 23 1.66 4.70 -10.97
N LEU A 24 0.58 4.17 -11.54
CA LEU A 24 0.60 3.42 -12.81
C LEU A 24 0.32 4.29 -14.06
N ASP A 25 0.36 5.61 -13.92
CA ASP A 25 0.16 6.55 -15.02
C ASP A 25 1.47 6.80 -15.79
N GLY A 26 2.04 5.72 -16.36
CA GLY A 26 3.28 5.75 -17.13
C GLY A 26 4.35 4.79 -16.62
N THR A 27 5.61 5.08 -16.96
CA THR A 27 6.76 4.27 -16.55
C THR A 27 6.91 4.28 -15.03
N VAL A 28 6.93 3.09 -14.44
CA VAL A 28 7.15 2.88 -13.01
C VAL A 28 8.61 2.51 -12.77
N THR A 29 9.21 3.12 -11.75
CA THR A 29 10.59 2.82 -11.33
C THR A 29 10.60 2.29 -9.91
N ASP A 30 11.65 1.56 -9.53
CA ASP A 30 11.86 1.08 -8.15
C ASP A 30 11.70 2.19 -7.10
N ALA A 31 12.23 3.39 -7.37
CA ALA A 31 12.09 4.54 -6.48
C ALA A 31 10.64 5.02 -6.33
N MET A 32 9.83 4.94 -7.39
CA MET A 32 8.42 5.30 -7.35
C MET A 32 7.60 4.28 -6.56
N GLU A 33 7.86 2.98 -6.74
CA GLU A 33 7.24 1.92 -5.94
C GLU A 33 7.56 2.08 -4.44
N ALA A 34 8.85 2.27 -4.11
CA ALA A 34 9.29 2.50 -2.74
C ALA A 34 8.66 3.76 -2.12
N THR A 35 8.55 4.85 -2.89
CA THR A 35 7.91 6.10 -2.44
C THR A 35 6.41 5.91 -2.21
N ALA A 36 5.72 5.17 -3.08
CA ALA A 36 4.31 4.87 -2.90
C ALA A 36 4.06 4.03 -1.63
N LEU A 37 4.86 2.99 -1.40
CA LEU A 37 4.72 2.10 -0.24
C LEU A 37 5.11 2.77 1.09
N THR A 38 5.93 3.83 1.05
CA THR A 38 6.30 4.61 2.24
C THR A 38 5.48 5.89 2.42
N TYR A 39 4.62 6.25 1.47
CA TYR A 39 3.81 7.45 1.53
C TYR A 39 2.89 7.44 2.76
N ASN A 40 3.07 8.38 3.68
CA ASN A 40 2.26 8.53 4.89
C ASN A 40 2.04 7.19 5.66
N PHE A 41 3.07 6.34 5.67
CA PHE A 41 2.99 5.00 6.25
C PHE A 41 2.72 5.00 7.76
N HIS A 42 2.87 6.12 8.46
CA HIS A 42 2.47 6.27 9.87
C HIS A 42 0.94 6.28 10.03
N SER A 43 0.22 6.97 9.14
CA SER A 43 -1.24 7.13 9.21
C SER A 43 -2.00 6.05 8.44
N ILE A 44 -1.40 5.51 7.38
CA ILE A 44 -2.00 4.45 6.58
C ILE A 44 -1.82 3.11 7.30
N GLY A 45 -2.92 2.38 7.49
CA GLY A 45 -2.93 1.07 8.13
C GLY A 45 -2.82 -0.09 7.15
N VAL A 46 -3.40 0.05 5.95
CA VAL A 46 -3.46 -1.00 4.93
C VAL A 46 -3.22 -0.36 3.56
N TYR A 47 -2.34 -0.97 2.77
CA TYR A 47 -2.17 -0.70 1.35
C TYR A 47 -2.78 -1.85 0.56
N VAL A 48 -3.52 -1.52 -0.51
CA VAL A 48 -4.09 -2.49 -1.43
C VAL A 48 -3.48 -2.22 -2.80
N CYS A 49 -2.66 -3.16 -3.28
CA CYS A 49 -1.93 -3.06 -4.54
C CYS A 49 -2.35 -4.22 -5.44
N SER A 50 -2.79 -3.90 -6.66
CA SER A 50 -3.12 -4.88 -7.70
C SER A 50 -2.32 -4.57 -8.96
N TRP A 51 -1.01 -4.57 -8.80
CA TRP A 51 0.00 -4.36 -9.82
C TRP A 51 1.22 -5.23 -9.51
N GLY A 52 2.09 -5.43 -10.49
CA GLY A 52 3.28 -6.27 -10.39
C GLY A 52 3.86 -6.55 -11.78
N PRO A 53 4.74 -7.54 -11.89
CA PRO A 53 5.22 -8.03 -13.18
C PRO A 53 4.09 -8.48 -14.09
N GLN A 54 4.36 -8.60 -15.38
CA GLN A 54 3.36 -9.03 -16.35
C GLN A 54 2.95 -10.49 -16.12
N ASP A 55 1.64 -10.76 -16.06
CA ASP A 55 1.07 -12.11 -15.90
C ASP A 55 1.13 -12.96 -17.19
N ASN A 56 2.30 -13.04 -17.85
CA ASN A 56 2.46 -13.69 -19.15
C ASN A 56 3.24 -15.01 -19.14
N SER A 57 3.56 -15.57 -17.96
CA SER A 57 4.39 -16.78 -17.77
C SER A 57 5.79 -16.76 -18.38
N ALA A 58 6.20 -15.63 -19.00
CA ALA A 58 7.46 -15.49 -19.71
C ALA A 58 8.52 -14.75 -18.89
N GLU A 59 8.10 -13.98 -17.90
CA GLU A 59 8.96 -13.15 -17.05
C GLU A 59 8.78 -13.54 -15.57
N MET A 60 9.90 -13.54 -14.84
CA MET A 60 9.93 -13.70 -13.40
C MET A 60 10.68 -12.50 -12.83
N ASP A 61 9.94 -11.59 -12.20
CA ASP A 61 10.48 -10.38 -11.59
C ASP A 61 9.87 -10.15 -10.20
N GLY A 62 10.42 -9.22 -9.43
CA GLY A 62 9.97 -8.89 -8.09
C GLY A 62 10.42 -7.50 -7.64
N PRO A 63 10.17 -7.15 -6.38
CA PRO A 63 10.60 -5.87 -5.82
C PRO A 63 12.10 -5.66 -6.00
N GLN A 64 12.47 -4.50 -6.51
CA GLN A 64 13.87 -4.09 -6.61
C GLN A 64 14.33 -3.50 -5.26
N ARG A 65 15.62 -3.17 -5.14
CA ARG A 65 16.29 -2.88 -3.86
C ARG A 65 15.56 -1.83 -2.98
N LEU A 66 15.07 -0.73 -3.54
CA LEU A 66 14.40 0.30 -2.75
C LEU A 66 13.02 -0.16 -2.29
N THR A 67 12.31 -0.88 -3.15
CA THR A 67 10.97 -1.42 -2.88
C THR A 67 11.04 -2.51 -1.81
N GLU A 68 12.06 -3.37 -1.84
CA GLU A 68 12.33 -4.33 -0.76
C GLU A 68 12.57 -3.63 0.58
N GLN A 69 13.37 -2.55 0.60
CA GLN A 69 13.62 -1.76 1.81
C GLN A 69 12.35 -1.08 2.33
N ALA A 70 11.49 -0.57 1.45
CA ALA A 70 10.21 0.01 1.80
C ALA A 70 9.26 -1.01 2.45
N LEU A 71 9.19 -2.22 1.89
CA LEU A 71 8.41 -3.33 2.45
C LEU A 71 8.93 -3.73 3.83
N GLN A 72 10.25 -3.88 3.99
CA GLN A 72 10.88 -4.16 5.27
C GLN A 72 10.60 -3.05 6.29
N LEU A 73 10.71 -1.78 5.91
CA LEU A 73 10.40 -0.65 6.80
C LEU A 73 8.95 -0.72 7.30
N GLY A 74 8.00 -1.05 6.41
CA GLY A 74 6.59 -1.18 6.76
C GLY A 74 6.30 -2.25 7.83
N THR A 75 7.03 -3.37 7.84
CA THR A 75 6.84 -4.45 8.84
C THR A 75 7.38 -4.07 10.22
N HIS A 76 8.43 -3.26 10.28
CA HIS A 76 9.04 -2.83 11.54
C HIS A 76 8.27 -1.71 12.25
N LYS A 77 7.25 -1.13 11.59
CA LYS A 77 6.36 -0.10 12.16
C LYS A 77 5.69 -0.54 13.48
N ILE A 78 5.50 -1.84 13.71
CA ILE A 78 4.81 -2.38 14.90
C ILE A 78 5.60 -2.16 16.21
N ASN A 79 6.91 -1.88 16.16
CA ASN A 79 7.74 -1.79 17.37
C ASN A 79 7.96 -0.38 17.94
N LEU A 80 7.44 0.68 17.32
CA LEU A 80 7.70 2.07 17.77
C LEU A 80 6.58 2.68 18.62
N SER A 81 5.47 1.97 18.82
CA SER A 81 4.30 2.47 19.57
C SER A 81 3.94 1.68 20.82
N SER A 82 4.73 0.67 21.22
CA SER A 82 4.58 0.10 22.57
C SER A 82 5.32 1.00 23.57
N PRO A 83 4.63 1.68 24.51
CA PRO A 83 5.32 2.30 25.63
C PRO A 83 5.99 1.18 26.43
N ASN A 84 7.21 1.44 26.89
CA ASN A 84 7.87 0.60 27.89
C ASN A 84 6.90 0.28 29.05
N PRO A 85 6.79 -0.98 29.49
CA PRO A 85 6.14 -1.30 30.75
C PRO A 85 7.11 -1.01 31.90
N HIS A 86 7.25 0.26 32.26
CA HIS A 86 7.79 0.70 33.54
C HIS A 86 6.89 1.79 34.13
#